data_AF-A0A6P6DA15-F1
#
_entry.id   AF-A0A6P6DA15-F1
#
_cell.length_a   1.000
_cell.length_b   1.000
_cell.length_c   1.000
_cell.angle_alpha   90.00
_cell.angle_beta   90.00
_cell.angle_gamma   90.00
#
_symmetry.space_group_name_H-M   'P 1'
#
loop_
_entity.id
_entity.type
_entity.pdbx_description
1 polymer ?
#
loop_
_entity_poly.entity_id
_entity_poly.type
_entity_poly.pdbx_seq_one_letter_code
_entity_poly.pdbx_strand_id
1 'polypeptide(L)'
;MMASFAPCVAPPHHGEGRAAGRWRFLGAWLLAAGSLLAASSDACVLPPPFEAMDPVNPKPYYQIGETVEYRCKKGYILMPIFLMVSTCEKNHSWVPITDDGCLKMKCTYLNPPVNGRIEYINGTHTWGDQARFTCVPGFYLVGTERIYCELKGNKVLWSDKIPKCEKVSCAPPPKIKNGKYTFSDVQVFQYFEAVTYSCDDVPGPDKLSLVGNEVLYCAGQEVWSSAAPECRVVKCPFPVLKNGRQIAGFGKTFLYQATVVFECIPGYYLNGSDKIVCGSDNAWEPPIPECLKGPKPTHPTKPPVHNYPGPLVFPMLISTPCTWLHSLHFNCWISQP
;
A
#
# COMPACT_ATOMS: atom_id res chain seq x y z
N MET A 1 51.18 9.08 -26.25
CA MET A 1 50.55 9.34 -24.94
C MET A 1 49.37 8.38 -24.85
N MET A 2 49.46 7.13 -24.38
CA MET A 2 50.13 6.59 -23.17
C MET A 2 49.70 7.36 -21.91
N ALA A 3 49.18 6.74 -20.83
CA ALA A 3 48.87 5.33 -20.54
C ALA A 3 47.72 5.29 -19.47
N SER A 4 46.75 4.37 -19.54
CA SER A 4 46.66 3.05 -18.84
C SER A 4 46.23 3.06 -17.36
N PHE A 5 45.45 2.06 -16.96
CA PHE A 5 44.75 1.90 -15.67
C PHE A 5 45.53 1.08 -14.62
N ALA A 6 45.13 1.21 -13.34
CA ALA A 6 45.14 0.20 -12.26
C ALA A 6 46.51 -0.24 -11.65
N PRO A 7 46.55 -1.00 -10.53
CA PRO A 7 45.76 -0.93 -9.29
C PRO A 7 46.64 -0.99 -7.99
N CYS A 8 46.01 -1.32 -6.85
CA CYS A 8 46.56 -1.37 -5.48
C CYS A 8 47.80 -2.28 -5.25
N VAL A 9 48.56 -1.97 -4.19
CA VAL A 9 49.82 -2.63 -3.80
C VAL A 9 49.76 -3.28 -2.41
N ALA A 10 50.36 -4.47 -2.32
CA ALA A 10 50.87 -5.20 -1.14
C ALA A 10 52.06 -6.07 -1.62
N PRO A 11 52.81 -6.87 -0.80
CA PRO A 11 52.82 -7.02 0.66
C PRO A 11 54.08 -6.35 1.29
N PRO A 12 55.24 -6.97 1.66
CA PRO A 12 55.70 -8.38 1.64
C PRO A 12 55.80 -9.06 3.04
N HIS A 13 56.26 -10.31 3.09
CA HIS A 13 56.73 -11.05 4.28
C HIS A 13 58.26 -10.97 4.43
N HIS A 14 58.78 -11.18 5.65
CA HIS A 14 59.93 -12.08 5.85
C HIS A 14 59.96 -12.66 7.27
N GLY A 15 60.48 -13.87 7.41
CA GLY A 15 60.78 -14.49 8.71
C GLY A 15 62.14 -15.19 8.65
N GLU A 16 62.73 -15.44 9.82
CA GLU A 16 63.95 -16.24 9.99
C GLU A 16 64.01 -16.78 11.43
N GLY A 17 64.86 -17.77 11.74
CA GLY A 17 64.89 -18.36 13.09
C GLY A 17 66.06 -19.30 13.38
N ARG A 18 65.93 -20.05 14.48
CA ARG A 18 66.83 -21.09 15.06
C ARG A 18 68.16 -20.65 15.72
N ALA A 19 68.21 -20.84 17.04
CA ALA A 19 69.26 -21.59 17.77
C ALA A 19 68.64 -22.02 19.13
N ALA A 20 68.50 -23.28 19.52
CA ALA A 20 69.51 -24.33 19.76
C ALA A 20 70.40 -24.06 20.99
N GLY A 21 70.05 -24.65 22.15
CA GLY A 21 70.84 -24.56 23.39
C GLY A 21 70.15 -25.26 24.57
N ARG A 22 70.57 -26.49 24.90
CA ARG A 22 69.90 -27.39 25.85
C ARG A 22 70.75 -27.58 27.09
N TRP A 23 70.23 -27.29 28.29
CA TRP A 23 70.64 -27.95 29.55
C TRP A 23 69.48 -27.98 30.56
N ARG A 24 69.59 -28.85 31.57
CA ARG A 24 68.46 -29.43 32.31
C ARG A 24 68.34 -28.88 33.74
N PHE A 25 67.12 -29.09 34.26
CA PHE A 25 66.75 -29.41 35.66
C PHE A 25 66.13 -28.33 36.56
N LEU A 26 65.02 -28.76 37.18
CA LEU A 26 64.37 -28.30 38.41
C LEU A 26 63.60 -26.96 38.36
N GLY A 27 62.30 -27.03 38.68
CA GLY A 27 61.40 -25.87 38.73
C GLY A 27 59.96 -26.17 38.28
N ALA A 28 59.31 -27.15 38.92
CA ALA A 28 57.84 -27.15 38.94
C ALA A 28 57.33 -25.96 39.80
N TRP A 29 56.02 -25.71 39.82
CA TRP A 29 55.37 -24.48 40.33
C TRP A 29 55.67 -23.26 39.40
N LEU A 30 54.70 -22.56 38.79
CA LEU A 30 53.28 -22.39 39.10
C LEU A 30 52.41 -22.38 37.81
N LEU A 31 51.44 -23.30 37.70
CA LEU A 31 50.25 -23.11 36.86
C LEU A 31 49.11 -22.62 37.77
N ALA A 32 48.84 -21.31 37.79
CA ALA A 32 47.55 -20.68 38.17
C ALA A 32 47.71 -19.15 38.38
N ALA A 33 47.85 -18.38 37.31
CA ALA A 33 47.79 -16.90 37.37
C ALA A 33 47.26 -16.30 36.06
N GLY A 34 46.20 -16.89 35.50
CA GLY A 34 45.58 -16.45 34.23
C GLY A 34 44.08 -16.16 34.32
N SER A 35 43.48 -16.26 35.50
CA SER A 35 42.02 -16.23 35.67
C SER A 35 41.57 -15.72 37.06
N LEU A 36 42.27 -14.72 37.60
CA LEU A 36 41.90 -14.02 38.84
C LEU A 36 42.10 -12.50 38.72
N LEU A 37 41.29 -11.86 37.87
CA LEU A 37 40.84 -10.48 38.05
C LEU A 37 39.33 -10.38 37.77
N ALA A 38 38.55 -11.35 38.29
CA ALA A 38 37.24 -11.00 38.79
C ALA A 38 37.48 -10.08 39.99
N ALA A 39 37.45 -8.78 39.75
CA ALA A 39 37.68 -7.80 40.80
C ALA A 39 36.60 -7.98 41.88
N SER A 40 37.01 -8.45 43.05
CA SER A 40 36.24 -8.37 44.28
C SER A 40 36.21 -6.91 44.72
N SER A 41 35.51 -6.07 43.97
CA SER A 41 35.16 -4.71 44.38
C SER A 41 33.85 -4.78 45.15
N ASP A 42 33.87 -4.39 46.43
CA ASP A 42 32.69 -4.25 47.29
C ASP A 42 31.86 -3.00 46.91
N ALA A 43 31.56 -2.89 45.61
CA ALA A 43 31.10 -1.69 44.93
C ALA A 43 30.01 -2.01 43.91
N CYS A 44 29.00 -1.14 43.83
CA CYS A 44 27.92 -1.28 42.86
C CYS A 44 28.38 -0.87 41.45
N VAL A 45 28.01 -1.68 40.46
CA VAL A 45 28.06 -1.33 39.03
C VAL A 45 26.74 -0.63 38.66
N LEU A 46 26.75 0.26 37.68
CA LEU A 46 25.56 0.97 37.20
C LEU A 46 24.39 0.01 36.88
N PRO A 47 23.12 0.35 37.23
CA PRO A 47 21.95 -0.45 36.84
C PRO A 47 21.78 -0.60 35.31
N PRO A 48 20.96 -1.56 34.85
CA PRO A 48 20.53 -1.63 33.46
C PRO A 48 19.94 -0.31 32.96
N PRO A 49 20.06 0.02 31.66
CA PRO A 49 19.55 1.27 31.12
C PRO A 49 18.02 1.32 31.17
N PHE A 50 17.49 2.41 31.71
CA PHE A 50 16.05 2.69 31.77
C PHE A 50 15.52 3.17 30.40
N GLU A 51 14.20 3.12 30.17
CA GLU A 51 13.61 3.63 28.94
C GLU A 51 13.55 5.16 28.96
N ALA A 52 13.09 5.75 30.06
CA ALA A 52 12.75 7.17 30.17
C ALA A 52 13.82 8.07 30.83
N MET A 53 14.87 7.52 31.45
CA MET A 53 15.93 8.29 32.14
C MET A 53 17.36 7.81 31.85
N ASP A 54 18.32 8.73 31.98
CA ASP A 54 19.77 8.49 31.87
C ASP A 54 20.48 8.93 33.16
N PRO A 55 21.56 8.25 33.59
CA PRO A 55 22.36 8.68 34.73
C PRO A 55 23.18 9.94 34.42
N VAL A 56 23.36 10.80 35.42
CA VAL A 56 24.14 12.03 35.33
C VAL A 56 25.58 11.73 35.75
N ASN A 57 26.54 11.97 34.84
CA ASN A 57 27.98 11.77 35.07
C ASN A 57 28.34 10.39 35.69
N PRO A 58 27.96 9.26 35.04
CA PRO A 58 28.11 7.94 35.62
C PRO A 58 29.57 7.56 35.89
N LYS A 59 29.83 6.96 37.05
CA LYS A 59 31.10 6.29 37.37
C LYS A 59 31.08 4.83 36.89
N PRO A 60 32.24 4.21 36.61
CA PRO A 60 32.29 2.77 36.32
C PRO A 60 31.94 1.90 37.55
N TYR A 61 32.21 2.39 38.77
CA TYR A 61 31.94 1.73 40.04
C TYR A 61 31.56 2.75 41.12
N TYR A 62 30.72 2.34 42.07
CA TYR A 62 30.24 3.15 43.19
C TYR A 62 30.46 2.45 44.53
N GLN A 63 31.05 3.12 45.50
CA GLN A 63 31.25 2.59 46.84
C GLN A 63 29.93 2.55 47.64
N ILE A 64 29.86 1.71 48.68
CA ILE A 64 28.70 1.64 49.58
C ILE A 64 28.37 3.04 50.15
N GLY A 65 27.12 3.46 49.99
CA GLY A 65 26.64 4.78 50.40
C GLY A 65 26.83 5.90 49.35
N GLU A 66 27.56 5.67 48.26
CA GLU A 66 27.55 6.60 47.13
C GLU A 66 26.22 6.56 46.38
N THR A 67 25.89 7.69 45.74
CA THR A 67 24.66 7.87 44.99
C THR A 67 24.91 8.11 43.51
N VAL A 68 23.91 7.80 42.69
CA VAL A 68 23.83 8.21 41.28
C VAL A 68 22.52 8.97 41.06
N GLU A 69 22.64 10.16 40.48
CA GLU A 69 21.51 10.99 40.06
C GLU A 69 21.08 10.61 38.63
N TYR A 70 19.79 10.65 38.37
CA TYR A 70 19.19 10.40 37.06
C TYR A 70 18.51 11.66 36.53
N ARG A 71 18.50 11.81 35.20
CA ARG A 71 17.74 12.84 34.50
C ARG A 71 16.82 12.20 33.47
N CYS A 72 15.63 12.77 33.28
CA CYS A 72 14.75 12.34 32.21
C CYS A 72 15.39 12.57 30.83
N LYS A 73 15.19 11.61 29.93
CA LYS A 73 15.62 11.70 28.54
C LYS A 73 14.87 12.80 27.79
N LYS A 74 15.41 13.20 26.65
CA LYS A 74 14.75 14.16 25.77
C LYS A 74 13.38 13.60 25.31
N GLY A 75 12.32 14.39 25.44
CA GLY A 75 10.94 13.92 25.19
C GLY A 75 10.24 13.34 26.42
N TYR A 76 10.88 13.36 27.59
CA TYR A 76 10.30 13.02 28.89
C TYR A 76 10.35 14.23 29.85
N ILE A 77 9.43 14.29 30.81
CA ILE A 77 9.34 15.33 31.84
C ILE A 77 9.34 14.71 33.23
N LEU A 78 10.11 15.32 34.14
CA LEU A 78 10.20 14.89 35.54
C LEU A 78 8.88 15.14 36.27
N MET A 79 8.35 14.12 36.95
CA MET A 79 7.30 14.25 37.95
C MET A 79 7.93 14.51 39.33
N PRO A 80 7.74 15.69 39.96
CA PRO A 80 8.47 16.09 41.17
C PRO A 80 8.23 15.25 42.44
N ILE A 81 7.31 14.29 42.39
CA ILE A 81 6.95 13.40 43.51
C ILE A 81 7.94 12.23 43.62
N PHE A 82 8.61 11.87 42.52
CA PHE A 82 9.56 10.75 42.47
C PHE A 82 11.00 11.21 42.75
N LEU A 83 11.76 10.36 43.44
CA LEU A 83 13.16 10.60 43.75
C LEU A 83 14.04 10.14 42.57
N MET A 84 14.79 11.07 41.98
CA MET A 84 15.68 10.80 40.83
C MET A 84 17.10 10.41 41.26
N VAL A 85 17.24 9.73 42.39
CA VAL A 85 18.52 9.33 42.97
C VAL A 85 18.40 7.91 43.50
N SER A 86 19.40 7.08 43.22
CA SER A 86 19.58 5.78 43.87
C SER A 86 20.90 5.73 44.61
N THR A 87 20.98 4.89 45.65
CA THR A 87 22.12 4.74 46.57
C THR A 87 22.63 3.31 46.53
N CYS A 88 23.96 3.13 46.54
CA CYS A 88 24.58 1.80 46.67
C CYS A 88 24.46 1.28 48.11
N GLU A 89 23.81 0.14 48.29
CA GLU A 89 23.54 -0.48 49.59
C GLU A 89 24.65 -1.45 50.03
N LYS A 90 24.63 -1.86 51.31
CA LYS A 90 25.66 -2.71 51.93
C LYS A 90 25.74 -4.14 51.38
N ASN A 91 24.72 -4.58 50.66
CA ASN A 91 24.63 -5.86 49.94
C ASN A 91 25.09 -5.72 48.47
N HIS A 92 25.64 -4.56 48.08
CA HIS A 92 26.06 -4.20 46.73
C HIS A 92 24.91 -4.17 45.70
N SER A 93 23.65 -4.01 46.15
CA SER A 93 22.52 -3.63 45.30
C SER A 93 22.27 -2.12 45.34
N TRP A 94 21.47 -1.63 44.40
CA TRP A 94 20.96 -0.27 44.42
C TRP A 94 19.61 -0.22 45.13
N VAL A 95 19.36 0.87 45.88
CA VAL A 95 18.01 1.20 46.36
C VAL A 95 17.06 1.20 45.16
N PRO A 96 15.97 0.41 45.16
CA PRO A 96 15.10 0.27 44.01
C PRO A 96 14.58 1.61 43.48
N ILE A 97 14.80 1.85 42.18
CA ILE A 97 14.35 3.02 41.45
C ILE A 97 13.69 2.57 40.15
N THR A 98 12.61 3.26 39.76
CA THR A 98 11.91 3.06 38.48
C THR A 98 11.92 4.36 37.69
N ASP A 99 11.73 4.27 36.37
CA ASP A 99 11.67 5.43 35.50
C ASP A 99 10.27 6.04 35.36
N ASP A 100 9.31 5.61 36.21
CA ASP A 100 7.97 6.20 36.40
C ASP A 100 8.04 7.71 36.75
N GLY A 101 9.15 8.14 37.36
CA GLY A 101 9.44 9.55 37.62
C GLY A 101 9.61 10.40 36.35
N CYS A 102 9.80 9.78 35.19
CA CYS A 102 9.95 10.45 33.90
C CYS A 102 8.78 10.12 32.97
N LEU A 103 7.77 10.99 32.94
CA LEU A 103 6.62 10.81 32.05
C LEU A 103 6.96 11.20 30.61
N LYS A 104 6.60 10.34 29.65
CA LYS A 104 6.68 10.66 28.22
C LYS A 104 5.81 11.87 27.91
N MET A 105 6.39 12.90 27.29
CA MET A 105 5.70 14.16 27.02
C MET A 105 4.51 13.95 26.08
N LYS A 106 3.45 14.75 26.29
CA LYS A 106 2.16 14.65 25.61
C LYS A 106 1.83 15.95 24.89
N CYS A 107 1.41 15.86 23.62
CA CYS A 107 0.89 17.01 22.89
C CYS A 107 -0.48 17.43 23.43
N THR A 108 -0.91 18.65 23.10
CA THR A 108 -2.24 19.14 23.47
C THR A 108 -3.34 18.24 22.90
N TYR A 109 -4.34 17.88 23.70
CA TYR A 109 -5.54 17.21 23.20
C TYR A 109 -6.20 18.06 22.11
N LEU A 110 -6.58 17.43 21.00
CA LEU A 110 -7.21 18.08 19.87
C LEU A 110 -8.71 17.77 19.85
N ASN A 111 -9.49 18.82 19.63
CA ASN A 111 -10.92 18.70 19.36
C ASN A 111 -11.14 18.27 17.90
N PRO A 112 -12.18 17.47 17.60
CA PRO A 112 -12.52 17.13 16.23
C PRO A 112 -12.89 18.39 15.42
N PRO A 113 -12.54 18.47 14.12
CA PRO A 113 -13.00 19.55 13.27
C PRO A 113 -14.53 19.51 13.08
N VAL A 114 -15.13 20.68 12.87
CA VAL A 114 -16.58 20.79 12.56
C VAL A 114 -16.87 20.00 11.28
N ASN A 115 -17.90 19.15 11.29
CA ASN A 115 -18.22 18.20 10.22
C ASN A 115 -17.10 17.18 9.91
N GLY A 116 -16.28 16.85 10.91
CA GLY A 116 -15.28 15.78 10.81
C GLY A 116 -15.07 15.02 12.11
N ARG A 117 -14.08 14.12 12.06
CA ARG A 117 -13.70 13.19 13.13
C ARG A 117 -12.18 13.18 13.25
N ILE A 118 -11.70 12.83 14.44
CA ILE A 118 -10.29 12.61 14.73
C ILE A 118 -10.10 11.17 15.23
N GLU A 119 -9.05 10.52 14.74
CA GLU A 119 -8.63 9.17 15.12
C GLU A 119 -7.17 9.26 15.61
N TYR A 120 -6.92 8.96 16.88
CA TYR A 120 -5.56 8.81 17.41
C TYR A 120 -5.12 7.38 17.12
N ILE A 121 -4.17 7.20 16.19
CA ILE A 121 -3.81 5.87 15.66
C ILE A 121 -3.27 4.94 16.75
N ASN A 122 -2.55 5.50 17.72
CA ASN A 122 -1.99 4.79 18.87
C ASN A 122 -2.92 4.78 20.10
N GLY A 123 -4.13 5.36 20.01
CA GLY A 123 -5.02 5.63 21.14
C GLY A 123 -4.53 6.75 22.08
N THR A 124 -3.31 7.25 21.88
CA THR A 124 -2.63 8.24 22.72
C THR A 124 -2.17 9.46 21.90
N HIS A 125 -1.67 10.48 22.61
CA HIS A 125 -1.11 11.71 22.06
C HIS A 125 0.27 12.03 22.68
N THR A 126 1.03 11.00 23.02
CA THR A 126 2.44 11.10 23.44
C THR A 126 3.32 11.48 22.26
N TRP A 127 4.53 11.96 22.55
CA TRP A 127 5.56 12.20 21.54
C TRP A 127 5.79 10.95 20.66
N GLY A 128 5.74 11.14 19.33
CA GLY A 128 5.82 10.07 18.33
C GLY A 128 4.45 9.54 17.86
N ASP A 129 3.35 9.83 18.56
CA ASP A 129 2.01 9.37 18.16
C ASP A 129 1.45 10.22 17.01
N GLN A 130 0.50 9.64 16.26
CA GLN A 130 -0.13 10.28 15.11
C GLN A 130 -1.65 10.42 15.29
N ALA A 131 -2.20 11.57 14.86
CA ALA A 131 -3.63 11.76 14.67
C ALA A 131 -3.98 11.77 13.17
N ARG A 132 -5.11 11.15 12.81
CA ARG A 132 -5.73 11.19 11.48
C ARG A 132 -7.07 11.92 11.56
N PHE A 133 -7.40 12.69 10.53
CA PHE A 133 -8.67 13.40 10.39
C PHE A 133 -9.46 12.87 9.20
N THR A 134 -10.79 12.79 9.35
CA THR A 134 -11.72 12.44 8.28
C THR A 134 -12.94 13.33 8.34
N CYS A 135 -13.48 13.73 7.19
CA CYS A 135 -14.72 14.50 7.12
C CYS A 135 -15.95 13.59 7.03
N VAL A 136 -17.11 14.07 7.45
CA VAL A 136 -18.39 13.37 7.26
C VAL A 136 -18.83 13.43 5.78
N PRO A 137 -19.70 12.52 5.30
CA PRO A 137 -20.20 12.58 3.93
C PRO A 137 -20.78 13.95 3.56
N GLY A 138 -20.49 14.41 2.35
CA GLY A 138 -20.82 15.76 1.88
C GLY A 138 -19.81 16.85 2.27
N PHE A 139 -18.70 16.48 2.92
CA PHE A 139 -17.59 17.38 3.22
C PHE A 139 -16.25 16.77 2.77
N TYR A 140 -15.32 17.62 2.34
CA TYR A 140 -13.96 17.25 1.96
C TYR A 140 -12.93 17.94 2.86
N LEU A 141 -11.76 17.32 2.99
CA LEU A 141 -10.72 17.76 3.92
C LEU A 141 -9.79 18.80 3.28
N VAL A 142 -9.66 19.95 3.94
CA VAL A 142 -8.77 21.06 3.57
C VAL A 142 -7.67 21.18 4.63
N GLY A 143 -6.46 20.76 4.25
CA GLY A 143 -5.27 20.70 5.10
C GLY A 143 -4.63 19.32 5.11
N THR A 144 -3.83 19.02 6.14
CA THR A 144 -3.20 17.71 6.34
C THR A 144 -4.16 16.68 6.93
N GLU A 145 -4.35 15.54 6.25
CA GLU A 145 -5.11 14.39 6.76
C GLU A 145 -4.48 13.81 8.04
N ARG A 146 -3.15 13.90 8.18
CA ARG A 146 -2.38 13.27 9.27
C ARG A 146 -1.36 14.23 9.84
N ILE A 147 -1.28 14.27 11.16
CA ILE A 147 -0.32 15.09 11.92
C ILE A 147 0.35 14.26 13.02
N TYR A 148 1.56 14.65 13.38
CA TYR A 148 2.43 13.90 14.30
C TYR A 148 2.72 14.72 15.55
N CYS A 149 2.80 14.07 16.72
CA CYS A 149 3.23 14.73 17.95
C CYS A 149 4.77 14.81 17.97
N GLU A 150 5.32 15.95 17.58
CA GLU A 150 6.75 16.17 17.36
C GLU A 150 7.44 16.87 18.54
N LEU A 151 8.73 16.58 18.73
CA LEU A 151 9.56 17.21 19.75
C LEU A 151 10.29 18.44 19.16
N LYS A 152 9.76 19.63 19.44
CA LYS A 152 10.32 20.92 19.00
C LYS A 152 11.10 21.57 20.16
N GLY A 153 12.41 21.37 20.15
CA GLY A 153 13.31 21.79 21.23
C GLY A 153 13.08 20.96 22.50
N ASN A 154 12.59 21.63 23.55
CA ASN A 154 12.23 21.03 24.85
C ASN A 154 10.70 21.01 25.08
N LYS A 155 9.90 21.13 24.02
CA LYS A 155 8.43 21.06 24.07
C LYS A 155 7.93 20.10 23.00
N VAL A 156 6.77 19.49 23.23
CA VAL A 156 6.09 18.68 22.22
C VAL A 156 4.92 19.45 21.63
N LEU A 157 4.79 19.41 20.32
CA LEU A 157 3.81 20.16 19.53
C LEU A 157 3.37 19.30 18.35
N TRP A 158 2.11 19.44 17.94
CA TRP A 158 1.66 18.84 16.68
C TRP A 158 2.42 19.41 15.49
N SER A 159 2.65 18.58 14.47
CA SER A 159 3.37 18.94 13.25
C SER A 159 2.69 20.08 12.48
N ASP A 160 1.35 20.06 12.45
CA ASP A 160 0.49 21.05 11.79
C ASP A 160 -0.78 21.33 12.63
N LYS A 161 -1.63 22.25 12.17
CA LYS A 161 -2.91 22.64 12.76
C LYS A 161 -4.00 21.63 12.40
N ILE A 162 -5.12 21.69 13.14
CA ILE A 162 -6.33 20.91 12.82
C ILE A 162 -6.86 21.34 11.44
N PRO A 163 -7.09 20.41 10.49
CA PRO A 163 -7.61 20.73 9.16
C PRO A 163 -9.09 21.14 9.23
N LYS A 164 -9.61 21.69 8.13
CA LYS A 164 -11.04 22.04 7.99
C LYS A 164 -11.77 20.99 7.16
N CYS A 165 -13.06 20.82 7.44
CA CYS A 165 -13.98 20.10 6.56
C CYS A 165 -14.90 21.10 5.89
N GLU A 166 -14.77 21.26 4.58
CA GLU A 166 -15.56 22.20 3.77
C GLU A 166 -16.60 21.44 2.94
N LYS A 167 -17.73 22.08 2.63
CA LYS A 167 -18.84 21.42 1.92
C LYS A 167 -18.40 21.03 0.51
N VAL A 168 -18.69 19.79 0.11
CA VAL A 168 -18.55 19.36 -1.28
C VAL A 168 -19.52 20.15 -2.16
N SER A 169 -18.97 20.72 -3.22
CA SER A 169 -19.70 21.41 -4.27
C SER A 169 -19.08 21.13 -5.63
N CYS A 170 -19.92 21.12 -6.67
CA CYS A 170 -19.50 20.91 -8.05
C CYS A 170 -19.88 22.12 -8.90
N ALA A 171 -18.97 22.53 -9.79
CA ALA A 171 -19.30 23.38 -10.93
C ALA A 171 -20.25 22.63 -11.90
N PRO A 172 -20.98 23.34 -12.79
CA PRO A 172 -21.93 22.72 -13.70
C PRO A 172 -21.27 21.67 -14.59
N PRO A 173 -21.92 20.54 -14.86
CA PRO A 173 -21.29 19.46 -15.61
C PRO A 173 -21.14 19.83 -17.09
N PRO A 174 -20.22 19.17 -17.82
CA PRO A 174 -19.91 19.53 -19.20
C PRO A 174 -21.14 19.51 -20.13
N LYS A 175 -21.29 20.54 -20.95
CA LYS A 175 -22.29 20.54 -22.04
C LYS A 175 -21.84 19.60 -23.15
N ILE A 176 -22.77 18.78 -23.63
CA ILE A 176 -22.51 17.75 -24.66
C ILE A 176 -23.05 18.23 -26.02
N LYS A 177 -22.54 17.66 -27.12
CA LYS A 177 -23.06 17.97 -28.46
C LYS A 177 -24.38 17.22 -28.69
N ASN A 178 -25.35 17.90 -29.30
CA ASN A 178 -26.69 17.35 -29.61
C ASN A 178 -27.39 16.75 -28.38
N GLY A 179 -27.24 17.39 -27.22
CA GLY A 179 -27.88 16.99 -25.98
C GLY A 179 -27.81 18.07 -24.91
N LYS A 180 -28.64 17.87 -23.89
CA LYS A 180 -28.91 18.82 -22.78
C LYS A 180 -29.06 18.05 -21.47
N TYR A 181 -29.01 18.77 -20.36
CA TYR A 181 -29.23 18.20 -19.03
C TYR A 181 -30.16 19.07 -18.17
N THR A 182 -30.80 18.45 -17.17
CA THR A 182 -31.70 19.14 -16.23
C THR A 182 -30.95 20.12 -15.34
N PHE A 183 -31.57 21.25 -14.95
CA PHE A 183 -30.95 22.29 -14.10
C PHE A 183 -29.73 22.98 -14.72
N SER A 184 -29.69 23.13 -16.06
CA SER A 184 -28.56 23.74 -16.80
C SER A 184 -28.30 25.24 -16.52
N ASP A 185 -29.17 25.88 -15.74
CA ASP A 185 -29.07 27.24 -15.23
C ASP A 185 -28.35 27.33 -13.87
N VAL A 186 -28.32 26.24 -13.09
CA VAL A 186 -27.68 26.15 -11.77
C VAL A 186 -26.15 26.22 -11.92
N GLN A 187 -25.51 27.11 -11.14
CA GLN A 187 -24.07 27.36 -11.21
C GLN A 187 -23.25 26.58 -10.17
N VAL A 188 -23.88 26.06 -9.11
CA VAL A 188 -23.21 25.32 -8.04
C VAL A 188 -24.13 24.19 -7.59
N PHE A 189 -23.68 22.96 -7.73
CA PHE A 189 -24.39 21.76 -7.28
C PHE A 189 -23.83 21.30 -5.93
N GLN A 190 -24.70 21.01 -4.97
CA GLN A 190 -24.33 20.43 -3.68
C GLN A 190 -24.09 18.91 -3.82
N TYR A 191 -23.44 18.31 -2.81
CA TYR A 191 -23.24 16.87 -2.74
C TYR A 191 -24.53 16.05 -2.97
N PHE A 192 -24.43 15.01 -3.79
CA PHE A 192 -25.54 14.17 -4.30
C PHE A 192 -26.63 14.88 -5.14
N GLU A 193 -26.56 16.18 -5.37
CA GLU A 193 -27.41 16.78 -6.41
C GLU A 193 -27.03 16.23 -7.79
N ALA A 194 -28.04 15.97 -8.62
CA ALA A 194 -27.90 15.21 -9.84
C ALA A 194 -28.53 15.91 -11.04
N VAL A 195 -27.94 15.66 -12.21
CA VAL A 195 -28.50 16.03 -13.51
C VAL A 195 -28.76 14.80 -14.35
N THR A 196 -29.84 14.83 -15.12
CA THR A 196 -30.16 13.81 -16.12
C THR A 196 -29.89 14.38 -17.50
N TYR A 197 -29.02 13.72 -18.27
CA TYR A 197 -28.73 14.05 -19.66
C TYR A 197 -29.77 13.45 -20.61
N SER A 198 -30.00 14.14 -21.72
CA SER A 198 -30.89 13.69 -22.81
C SER A 198 -30.34 14.18 -24.14
N CYS A 199 -30.54 13.39 -25.20
CA CYS A 199 -30.17 13.81 -26.55
C CYS A 199 -31.25 14.71 -27.17
N ASP A 200 -30.85 15.61 -28.06
CA ASP A 200 -31.77 16.44 -28.82
C ASP A 200 -32.36 15.67 -30.01
N ASP A 201 -33.61 16.00 -30.36
CA ASP A 201 -34.26 15.48 -31.55
C ASP A 201 -33.64 16.11 -32.80
N VAL A 202 -32.79 15.35 -33.51
CA VAL A 202 -32.16 15.77 -34.76
C VAL A 202 -33.01 15.39 -35.98
N PRO A 203 -33.10 16.26 -37.01
CA PRO A 203 -33.75 15.92 -38.26
C PRO A 203 -32.91 14.89 -39.04
N GLY A 204 -33.47 13.70 -39.25
CA GLY A 204 -32.82 12.61 -39.98
C GLY A 204 -33.59 11.28 -39.86
N PRO A 205 -33.18 10.23 -40.59
CA PRO A 205 -33.80 8.91 -40.50
C PRO A 205 -33.39 8.13 -39.24
N ASP A 206 -32.21 8.44 -38.68
CA ASP A 206 -31.61 7.72 -37.56
C ASP A 206 -31.57 8.60 -36.31
N LYS A 207 -32.08 8.07 -35.19
CA LYS A 207 -32.13 8.76 -33.90
C LYS A 207 -30.77 8.72 -33.20
N LEU A 208 -30.48 9.76 -32.42
CA LEU A 208 -29.35 9.75 -31.49
C LEU A 208 -29.61 8.77 -30.34
N SER A 209 -28.54 8.13 -29.89
CA SER A 209 -28.47 7.32 -28.68
C SER A 209 -27.57 8.01 -27.67
N LEU A 210 -27.96 7.98 -26.40
CA LEU A 210 -27.13 8.45 -25.30
C LEU A 210 -26.18 7.32 -24.87
N VAL A 211 -24.88 7.52 -25.07
CA VAL A 211 -23.82 6.56 -24.77
C VAL A 211 -23.07 7.01 -23.54
N GLY A 212 -23.18 6.24 -22.45
CA GLY A 212 -22.58 6.57 -21.15
C GLY A 212 -23.63 6.58 -20.04
N ASN A 213 -23.30 7.19 -18.90
CA ASN A 213 -24.22 7.33 -17.78
C ASN A 213 -25.17 8.51 -18.02
N GLU A 214 -26.48 8.24 -18.03
CA GLU A 214 -27.53 9.26 -18.21
C GLU A 214 -27.61 10.23 -17.02
N VAL A 215 -27.43 9.71 -15.80
CA VAL A 215 -27.51 10.49 -14.55
C VAL A 215 -26.11 10.68 -13.96
N LEU A 216 -25.70 11.93 -13.82
CA LEU A 216 -24.48 12.34 -13.12
C LEU A 216 -24.85 13.04 -11.82
N TYR A 217 -24.16 12.75 -10.72
CA TYR A 217 -24.35 13.42 -9.42
C TYR A 217 -23.04 13.98 -8.89
N CYS A 218 -23.10 15.05 -8.09
CA CYS A 218 -21.93 15.65 -7.47
C CYS A 218 -21.38 14.70 -6.38
N ALA A 219 -20.21 14.10 -6.63
CA ALA A 219 -19.65 13.01 -5.84
C ALA A 219 -18.48 13.45 -4.94
N GLY A 220 -17.79 14.53 -5.30
CA GLY A 220 -16.68 15.12 -4.55
C GLY A 220 -16.48 16.57 -4.94
N GLN A 221 -15.55 17.29 -4.29
CA GLN A 221 -15.28 18.68 -4.62
C GLN A 221 -14.85 18.80 -6.09
N GLU A 222 -15.64 19.53 -6.89
CA GLU A 222 -15.48 19.67 -8.35
C GLU A 222 -15.48 18.34 -9.14
N VAL A 223 -15.95 17.23 -8.54
CA VAL A 223 -15.95 15.89 -9.13
C VAL A 223 -17.36 15.33 -9.25
N TRP A 224 -17.78 15.11 -10.50
CA TRP A 224 -19.00 14.39 -10.86
C TRP A 224 -18.78 12.86 -10.80
N SER A 225 -19.85 12.12 -10.56
CA SER A 225 -19.85 10.65 -10.40
C SER A 225 -19.37 9.86 -11.62
N SER A 226 -19.32 10.49 -12.80
CA SER A 226 -18.90 9.89 -14.07
C SER A 226 -18.52 10.98 -15.08
N ALA A 227 -17.86 10.59 -16.17
CA ALA A 227 -17.74 11.44 -17.34
C ALA A 227 -19.12 11.71 -17.98
N ALA A 228 -19.28 12.87 -18.62
CA ALA A 228 -20.50 13.22 -19.33
C ALA A 228 -20.73 12.26 -20.53
N PRO A 229 -21.98 11.85 -20.81
CA PRO A 229 -22.29 10.92 -21.88
C PRO A 229 -22.19 11.58 -23.27
N GLU A 230 -22.12 10.77 -24.33
CA GLU A 230 -22.13 11.24 -25.71
C GLU A 230 -23.48 10.98 -26.39
N CYS A 231 -24.02 11.98 -27.09
CA CYS A 231 -25.17 11.82 -27.97
C CYS A 231 -24.72 11.62 -29.42
N ARG A 232 -24.77 10.37 -29.90
CA ARG A 232 -24.36 9.98 -31.25
C ARG A 232 -25.29 8.94 -31.86
N VAL A 233 -25.33 8.82 -33.19
CA VAL A 233 -26.03 7.72 -33.84
C VAL A 233 -25.27 6.43 -33.55
N VAL A 234 -25.95 5.47 -32.95
CA VAL A 234 -25.47 4.09 -32.79
C VAL A 234 -26.48 3.19 -33.49
N LYS A 235 -26.03 2.40 -34.46
CA LYS A 235 -26.89 1.57 -35.30
C LYS A 235 -26.18 0.29 -35.72
N CYS A 236 -26.55 -0.81 -35.09
CA CYS A 236 -25.96 -2.11 -35.39
C CYS A 236 -26.53 -2.72 -36.68
N PRO A 237 -25.73 -3.53 -37.42
CA PRO A 237 -26.19 -4.20 -38.63
C PRO A 237 -27.32 -5.20 -38.32
N PHE A 238 -28.17 -5.47 -39.30
CA PHE A 238 -29.23 -6.48 -39.16
C PHE A 238 -28.61 -7.85 -38.83
N PRO A 239 -28.94 -8.50 -37.70
CA PRO A 239 -28.20 -9.66 -37.24
C PRO A 239 -28.72 -10.93 -37.93
N VAL A 240 -27.88 -11.56 -38.76
CA VAL A 240 -28.24 -12.73 -39.57
C VAL A 240 -27.64 -14.00 -38.96
N LEU A 241 -28.48 -14.85 -38.38
CA LEU A 241 -28.10 -16.19 -37.91
C LEU A 241 -28.44 -17.26 -38.95
N LYS A 242 -27.43 -18.00 -39.42
CA LYS A 242 -27.62 -19.18 -40.28
C LYS A 242 -28.02 -20.38 -39.43
N ASN A 243 -28.93 -21.22 -39.93
CA ASN A 243 -29.46 -22.40 -39.23
C ASN A 243 -30.07 -22.10 -37.83
N GLY A 244 -30.59 -20.90 -37.66
CA GLY A 244 -31.30 -20.47 -36.45
C GLY A 244 -32.38 -19.45 -36.77
N ARG A 245 -33.05 -19.00 -35.73
CA ARG A 245 -34.11 -17.98 -35.77
C ARG A 245 -33.93 -16.98 -34.64
N GLN A 246 -34.31 -15.74 -34.91
CA GLN A 246 -34.51 -14.74 -33.87
C GLN A 246 -35.79 -15.08 -33.10
N ILE A 247 -35.73 -15.06 -31.77
CA ILE A 247 -36.87 -15.34 -30.88
C ILE A 247 -37.30 -14.12 -30.05
N ALA A 248 -36.45 -13.10 -29.91
CA ALA A 248 -36.81 -11.84 -29.26
C ALA A 248 -36.07 -10.63 -29.88
N GLY A 249 -36.56 -9.43 -29.62
CA GLY A 249 -35.95 -8.17 -30.07
C GLY A 249 -36.23 -7.81 -31.54
N PHE A 250 -37.37 -8.25 -32.09
CA PHE A 250 -37.68 -8.08 -33.51
C PHE A 250 -37.72 -6.61 -33.95
N GLY A 251 -37.11 -6.29 -35.09
CA GLY A 251 -37.07 -4.93 -35.62
C GLY A 251 -36.37 -4.84 -36.98
N LYS A 252 -36.43 -3.65 -37.60
CA LYS A 252 -35.66 -3.32 -38.82
C LYS A 252 -34.43 -2.44 -38.55
N THR A 253 -34.38 -1.80 -37.38
CA THR A 253 -33.32 -0.89 -36.94
C THR A 253 -32.97 -1.25 -35.49
N PHE A 254 -31.69 -1.39 -35.20
CA PHE A 254 -31.17 -1.75 -33.88
C PHE A 254 -30.27 -0.63 -33.37
N LEU A 255 -30.78 0.16 -32.44
CA LEU A 255 -30.05 1.27 -31.81
C LEU A 255 -29.25 0.78 -30.58
N TYR A 256 -28.51 1.67 -29.93
CA TYR A 256 -27.74 1.35 -28.72
C TYR A 256 -28.58 0.57 -27.68
N GLN A 257 -27.97 -0.44 -27.04
CA GLN A 257 -28.60 -1.35 -26.08
C GLN A 257 -29.78 -2.19 -26.60
N ALA A 258 -30.14 -2.10 -27.89
CA ALA A 258 -31.09 -3.02 -28.51
C ALA A 258 -30.61 -4.46 -28.29
N THR A 259 -31.48 -5.30 -27.75
CA THR A 259 -31.18 -6.68 -27.37
C THR A 259 -31.87 -7.63 -28.34
N VAL A 260 -31.12 -8.59 -28.89
CA VAL A 260 -31.64 -9.64 -29.76
C VAL A 260 -31.29 -11.00 -29.17
N VAL A 261 -32.25 -11.94 -29.23
CA VAL A 261 -32.08 -13.31 -28.72
C VAL A 261 -32.36 -14.33 -29.82
N PHE A 262 -31.56 -15.38 -29.85
CA PHE A 262 -31.54 -16.40 -30.89
C PHE A 262 -31.77 -17.83 -30.38
N GLU A 263 -32.24 -18.68 -31.28
CA GLU A 263 -32.38 -20.12 -31.07
C GLU A 263 -31.95 -20.86 -32.36
N CYS A 264 -31.25 -21.97 -32.25
CA CYS A 264 -30.93 -22.81 -33.42
C CYS A 264 -32.12 -23.68 -33.83
N ILE A 265 -32.22 -23.99 -35.12
CA ILE A 265 -33.24 -24.93 -35.62
C ILE A 265 -32.89 -26.38 -35.19
N PRO A 266 -33.87 -27.30 -35.13
CA PRO A 266 -33.62 -28.70 -34.74
C PRO A 266 -32.48 -29.35 -35.53
N GLY A 267 -31.60 -30.09 -34.81
CA GLY A 267 -30.40 -30.71 -35.38
C GLY A 267 -29.14 -29.83 -35.37
N TYR A 268 -29.24 -28.60 -34.85
CA TYR A 268 -28.11 -27.70 -34.61
C TYR A 268 -28.05 -27.29 -33.13
N TYR A 269 -26.85 -26.97 -32.64
CA TYR A 269 -26.61 -26.37 -31.33
C TYR A 269 -25.97 -24.99 -31.47
N LEU A 270 -26.23 -24.12 -30.49
CA LEU A 270 -25.68 -22.78 -30.47
C LEU A 270 -24.25 -22.76 -29.95
N ASN A 271 -23.36 -22.10 -30.71
CA ASN A 271 -21.99 -21.79 -30.35
C ASN A 271 -21.86 -20.27 -30.15
N GLY A 272 -21.57 -19.83 -28.93
CA GLY A 272 -21.61 -18.43 -28.50
C GLY A 272 -22.77 -18.14 -27.55
N SER A 273 -23.11 -16.86 -27.40
CA SER A 273 -24.24 -16.39 -26.56
C SER A 273 -25.55 -16.43 -27.35
N ASP A 274 -26.65 -16.83 -26.70
CA ASP A 274 -28.00 -16.74 -27.25
C ASP A 274 -28.51 -15.30 -27.32
N LYS A 275 -28.04 -14.45 -26.41
CA LYS A 275 -28.34 -13.02 -26.31
C LYS A 275 -27.16 -12.17 -26.80
N ILE A 276 -27.45 -11.20 -27.66
CA ILE A 276 -26.52 -10.15 -28.11
C ILE A 276 -27.14 -8.77 -27.88
N VAL A 277 -26.29 -7.76 -27.63
CA VAL A 277 -26.68 -6.37 -27.37
C VAL A 277 -25.95 -5.44 -28.33
N CYS A 278 -26.63 -4.41 -28.84
CA CYS A 278 -26.00 -3.42 -29.71
C CYS A 278 -25.06 -2.51 -28.89
N GLY A 279 -23.75 -2.69 -29.11
CA GLY A 279 -22.66 -1.99 -28.43
C GLY A 279 -22.53 -0.54 -28.86
N SER A 280 -21.69 0.22 -28.15
CA SER A 280 -21.50 1.66 -28.40
C SER A 280 -20.75 1.97 -29.70
N ASP A 281 -20.07 0.98 -30.26
CA ASP A 281 -19.19 1.04 -31.44
C ASP A 281 -19.92 0.70 -32.75
N ASN A 282 -21.24 0.44 -32.70
CA ASN A 282 -22.08 -0.10 -33.77
C ASN A 282 -21.89 -1.61 -34.05
N ALA A 283 -21.19 -2.34 -33.19
CA ALA A 283 -21.10 -3.80 -33.27
C ALA A 283 -22.06 -4.50 -32.30
N TRP A 284 -22.23 -5.80 -32.49
CA TRP A 284 -22.97 -6.65 -31.56
C TRP A 284 -22.03 -7.22 -30.51
N GLU A 285 -22.38 -7.04 -29.24
CA GLU A 285 -21.63 -7.53 -28.08
C GLU A 285 -22.48 -8.53 -27.27
N PRO A 286 -22.03 -9.78 -27.09
CA PRO A 286 -20.98 -10.44 -27.87
C PRO A 286 -21.36 -10.55 -29.37
N PRO A 287 -20.42 -10.93 -30.25
CA PRO A 287 -20.71 -11.15 -31.68
C PRO A 287 -21.85 -12.15 -31.91
N ILE A 288 -22.50 -12.03 -33.08
CA ILE A 288 -23.59 -12.91 -33.50
C ILE A 288 -23.11 -14.38 -33.43
N PRO A 289 -23.86 -15.28 -32.74
CA PRO A 289 -23.45 -16.67 -32.55
C PRO A 289 -23.52 -17.50 -33.84
N GLU A 290 -23.03 -18.73 -33.79
CA GLU A 290 -23.13 -19.71 -34.89
C GLU A 290 -23.98 -20.92 -34.48
N CYS A 291 -24.84 -21.40 -35.37
CA CYS A 291 -25.52 -22.68 -35.19
C CYS A 291 -24.74 -23.79 -35.89
N LEU A 292 -24.10 -24.65 -35.09
CA LEU A 292 -23.27 -25.78 -35.55
C LEU A 292 -24.10 -27.07 -35.57
N LYS A 293 -23.89 -27.91 -36.59
CA LYS A 293 -24.71 -29.12 -36.79
C LYS A 293 -24.30 -30.22 -35.81
N GLY A 294 -25.28 -30.89 -35.21
CA GLY A 294 -25.08 -32.04 -34.32
C GLY A 294 -25.53 -31.79 -32.87
N PRO A 295 -25.19 -32.71 -31.95
CA PRO A 295 -25.41 -32.51 -30.51
C PRO A 295 -24.38 -31.53 -29.93
N LYS A 296 -24.78 -30.76 -28.93
CA LYS A 296 -23.87 -29.86 -28.19
C LYS A 296 -22.74 -30.69 -27.54
N PRO A 297 -21.46 -30.32 -27.70
CA PRO A 297 -20.35 -30.98 -27.00
C PRO A 297 -20.57 -30.94 -25.48
N THR A 298 -20.64 -32.12 -24.86
CA THR A 298 -20.86 -32.28 -23.42
C THR A 298 -19.56 -32.33 -22.61
N HIS A 299 -18.41 -32.24 -23.26
CA HIS A 299 -17.09 -32.36 -22.65
C HIS A 299 -16.13 -31.32 -23.25
N PRO A 300 -15.29 -30.63 -22.45
CA PRO A 300 -14.15 -29.92 -23.00
C PRO A 300 -13.20 -30.95 -23.65
N THR A 301 -13.08 -30.92 -24.97
CA THR A 301 -12.08 -31.72 -25.68
C THR A 301 -10.70 -31.18 -25.36
N LYS A 302 -9.93 -31.95 -24.58
CA LYS A 302 -8.50 -31.76 -24.40
C LYS A 302 -7.83 -31.59 -25.79
N PRO A 303 -6.98 -30.58 -26.01
CA PRO A 303 -6.38 -30.35 -27.33
C PRO A 303 -5.61 -31.59 -27.80
N PRO A 304 -5.59 -31.86 -29.12
CA PRO A 304 -4.93 -33.05 -29.66
C PRO A 304 -3.44 -33.01 -29.35
N VAL A 305 -2.95 -34.02 -28.63
CA VAL A 305 -1.52 -34.20 -28.40
C VAL A 305 -0.89 -34.65 -29.71
N HIS A 306 -0.25 -33.71 -30.42
CA HIS A 306 0.63 -34.05 -31.53
C HIS A 306 1.88 -34.75 -30.96
N ASN A 307 1.84 -36.09 -30.97
CA ASN A 307 3.02 -36.91 -30.75
C ASN A 307 4.00 -36.69 -31.93
N TYR A 308 4.99 -35.83 -31.73
CA TYR A 308 6.15 -35.74 -32.60
C TYR A 308 7.04 -36.98 -32.39
N PRO A 309 7.43 -37.72 -33.45
CA PRO A 309 8.36 -38.82 -33.33
C PRO A 309 9.82 -38.35 -33.36
N GLY A 310 10.54 -38.57 -32.26
CA GLY A 310 12.00 -38.72 -32.27
C GLY A 310 12.84 -37.42 -32.16
N PRO A 311 14.11 -37.54 -31.72
CA PRO A 311 14.91 -36.39 -31.31
C PRO A 311 15.68 -35.76 -32.47
N LEU A 312 15.45 -34.47 -32.72
CA LEU A 312 16.40 -33.65 -33.48
C LEU A 312 17.50 -33.15 -32.53
N VAL A 313 18.71 -33.66 -32.75
CA VAL A 313 19.91 -33.20 -32.05
C VAL A 313 20.25 -31.79 -32.52
N PHE A 314 19.95 -30.78 -31.71
CA PHE A 314 20.46 -29.43 -31.91
C PHE A 314 21.80 -29.25 -31.16
N PRO A 315 22.80 -28.61 -31.78
CA PRO A 315 24.10 -28.37 -31.15
C PRO A 315 23.98 -27.39 -29.99
N MET A 316 24.79 -27.59 -28.94
CA MET A 316 24.83 -26.73 -27.77
C MET A 316 25.22 -25.29 -28.13
N LEU A 317 24.28 -24.36 -28.01
CA LEU A 317 24.60 -22.95 -27.84
C LEU A 317 24.87 -22.69 -26.35
N ILE A 318 26.05 -22.15 -26.07
CA ILE A 318 26.58 -21.95 -24.72
C ILE A 318 25.75 -20.88 -24.00
N SER A 319 25.04 -21.28 -22.93
CA SER A 319 24.35 -20.35 -22.04
C SER A 319 25.35 -19.68 -21.09
N THR A 320 25.47 -18.35 -21.17
CA THR A 320 26.12 -17.55 -20.14
C THR A 320 25.37 -17.67 -18.81
N PRO A 321 26.04 -17.87 -17.67
CA PRO A 321 25.36 -18.03 -16.38
C PRO A 321 24.85 -16.70 -15.85
N CYS A 322 23.54 -16.55 -15.70
CA CYS A 322 22.96 -15.48 -14.88
C CYS A 322 23.17 -15.80 -13.39
N THR A 323 23.90 -14.92 -12.70
CA THR A 323 24.15 -15.02 -11.26
C THR A 323 22.88 -14.73 -10.46
N TRP A 324 22.61 -15.60 -9.47
CA TRP A 324 21.52 -15.42 -8.51
C TRP A 324 21.81 -14.29 -7.52
N LEU A 325 20.84 -13.41 -7.27
CA LEU A 325 20.75 -12.63 -6.05
C LEU A 325 19.29 -12.29 -5.69
N HIS A 326 18.71 -13.26 -4.97
CA HIS A 326 17.77 -13.11 -3.86
C HIS A 326 16.54 -12.18 -3.96
N SER A 327 15.39 -12.86 -3.92
CA SER A 327 14.17 -12.53 -3.15
C SER A 327 13.38 -11.25 -3.49
N LEU A 328 12.23 -11.45 -4.12
CA LEU A 328 10.93 -11.03 -3.57
C LEU A 328 9.83 -12.00 -4.03
N HIS A 329 8.88 -12.29 -3.14
CA HIS A 329 7.74 -13.19 -3.40
C HIS A 329 6.79 -12.61 -4.45
N PHE A 330 6.33 -13.44 -5.38
CA PHE A 330 5.00 -13.30 -5.98
C PHE A 330 4.29 -14.65 -6.00
N ASN A 331 3.24 -14.76 -5.19
CA ASN A 331 2.33 -15.90 -5.21
C ASN A 331 1.36 -15.75 -6.39
N CYS A 332 1.48 -16.61 -7.41
CA CYS A 332 0.42 -16.83 -8.40
C CYS A 332 -0.16 -18.23 -8.21
N TRP A 333 -1.26 -18.30 -7.47
CA TRP A 333 -2.15 -19.47 -7.43
C TRP A 333 -3.29 -19.25 -8.42
N ILE A 334 -3.31 -19.98 -9.53
CA ILE A 334 -4.56 -20.42 -10.18
C ILE A 334 -4.40 -21.89 -10.56
N SER A 335 -5.23 -22.72 -9.95
CA SER A 335 -5.38 -24.15 -10.24
C SER A 335 -6.28 -24.38 -11.46
N GLN A 336 -5.87 -25.26 -12.37
CA GLN A 336 -6.77 -25.96 -13.31
C GLN A 336 -7.44 -27.15 -12.61
N PRO A 337 -8.57 -27.67 -13.13
CA PRO A 337 -8.57 -28.50 -14.35
C PRO A 337 -8.98 -27.80 -15.65
#